data_AF-A0A4Y2CHZ9-F1
#
_entry.id   AF-A0A4Y2CHZ9-F1
#
_cell.length_a   1.000
_cell.length_b   1.000
_cell.length_c   1.000
_cell.angle_alpha   90.00
_cell.angle_beta   90.00
_cell.angle_gamma   90.00
#
_symmetry.space_group_name_H-M   'P 1'
#
loop_
_entity.id
_entity.type
_entity.pdbx_description
1 polymer ?
#
loop_
_entity_poly.entity_id
_entity_poly.type
_entity_poly.pdbx_seq_one_letter_code
_entity_poly.pdbx_strand_id
1 'polypeptide(L)'
;MRKDFITRKLVAALDRCELSMQDFVFILEATIDALACNIDEFPICKSSIQRIRTEKLKERAESIKIDFQNKVPDVVTLHWDLKLLLALSARKLKEESFPIVIS
;
A
#
# COMPACT_ATOMS: atom_id res chain seq x y z
N MET A 1 4.84 -28.39 12.55
CA MET A 1 3.89 -27.30 12.85
C MET A 1 4.12 -26.21 11.81
N ARG A 2 3.13 -25.88 10.96
CA ARG A 2 3.30 -24.84 9.93
C ARG A 2 3.48 -23.48 10.59
N LYS A 3 4.51 -22.72 10.20
CA LYS A 3 4.79 -21.39 10.73
C LYS A 3 4.32 -20.34 9.72
N ASP A 4 3.45 -19.43 10.16
CA ASP A 4 3.16 -18.24 9.38
C ASP A 4 4.30 -17.24 9.56
N PHE A 5 5.12 -17.08 8.52
CA PHE A 5 6.26 -16.17 8.51
C PHE A 5 6.02 -14.94 7.62
N ILE A 6 4.86 -14.85 6.97
CA ILE A 6 4.48 -13.72 6.12
C ILE A 6 4.04 -12.56 7.02
N THR A 7 5.03 -11.84 7.55
CA THR A 7 4.80 -10.70 8.43
C THR A 7 4.65 -9.39 7.67
N ARG A 8 4.01 -8.39 8.28
CA ARG A 8 3.94 -7.01 7.74
C ARG A 8 5.33 -6.42 7.45
N LYS A 9 6.33 -6.75 8.26
CA LYS A 9 7.71 -6.27 8.10
C LYS A 9 8.37 -6.88 6.86
N LEU A 10 8.17 -8.19 6.64
CA LEU A 10 8.68 -8.89 5.46
C LEU A 10 8.06 -8.31 4.17
N VAL A 11 6.73 -8.19 4.14
CA VAL A 11 6.02 -7.62 2.97
C VAL A 11 6.48 -6.19 2.69
N ALA A 12 6.64 -5.35 3.72
CA ALA A 12 7.12 -3.98 3.55
C ALA A 12 8.56 -3.90 3.02
N ALA A 13 9.44 -4.83 3.41
CA ALA A 13 10.81 -4.88 2.88
C ALA A 13 10.83 -5.24 1.40
N LEU A 14 9.97 -6.18 0.99
CA LEU A 14 9.88 -6.63 -0.39
C LEU A 14 9.16 -5.62 -1.29
N ASP A 15 8.17 -4.87 -0.76
CA ASP A 15 7.53 -3.75 -1.46
C ASP A 15 8.50 -2.59 -1.73
N ARG A 16 9.45 -2.35 -0.83
CA ARG A 16 10.52 -1.36 -1.05
C ARG A 16 11.46 -1.73 -2.20
N CYS A 17 11.56 -3.01 -2.52
CA CYS A 17 12.32 -3.50 -3.67
C CYS A 17 11.48 -3.53 -4.96
N GLU A 18 10.25 -3.02 -4.92
CA GLU A 18 9.31 -2.97 -6.06
C GLU A 18 9.06 -4.34 -6.71
N LEU A 19 9.13 -5.41 -5.90
CA LEU A 19 9.06 -6.77 -6.39
C LEU A 19 7.64 -7.17 -6.76
N SER A 20 7.53 -7.89 -7.89
CA SER A 20 6.29 -8.53 -8.27
C SER A 20 5.92 -9.64 -7.27
N MET A 21 4.65 -10.09 -7.31
CA MET A 21 4.23 -11.25 -6.53
C MET A 21 5.02 -12.53 -6.87
N GLN A 22 5.51 -12.66 -8.10
CA GLN A 22 6.28 -13.82 -8.54
C GLN A 22 7.70 -13.77 -7.97
N ASP A 23 8.36 -12.61 -8.07
CA ASP A 23 9.72 -12.43 -7.55
C ASP A 23 9.76 -12.63 -6.03
N PHE A 24 8.70 -12.21 -5.35
CA PHE A 24 8.53 -12.44 -3.91
C PHE A 24 8.57 -13.93 -3.57
N VAL A 25 7.79 -14.75 -4.27
CA VAL A 25 7.75 -16.20 -4.03
C VAL A 25 9.11 -16.82 -4.37
N PHE A 26 9.70 -16.45 -5.50
CA PHE A 26 11.00 -16.96 -5.93
C PHE A 26 12.12 -16.67 -4.92
N ILE A 27 12.20 -15.43 -4.43
CA ILE A 27 13.21 -15.03 -3.43
C ILE A 27 12.99 -15.80 -2.12
N LEU A 28 11.75 -16.00 -1.70
CA LEU A 28 11.46 -16.74 -0.47
C LEU A 28 11.81 -18.22 -0.59
N GLU A 29 11.47 -18.87 -1.70
CA GLU A 29 11.84 -20.25 -1.97
C GLU A 29 13.36 -20.42 -1.97
N ALA A 30 14.08 -19.57 -2.71
CA ALA A 30 15.54 -19.59 -2.75
C ALA A 30 16.18 -19.35 -1.37
N THR A 31 15.57 -18.49 -0.54
CA THR A 31 16.05 -18.22 0.82
C THR A 31 15.83 -19.42 1.74
N ILE A 32 14.65 -20.08 1.66
CA ILE A 32 14.34 -21.27 2.46
C ILE A 32 15.28 -22.42 2.09
N ASP A 33 15.51 -22.63 0.78
CA ASP A 33 16.46 -23.63 0.28
C ASP A 33 17.90 -23.35 0.77
N ALA A 34 18.35 -22.10 0.68
CA ALA A 34 19.68 -21.71 1.15
C ALA A 34 19.87 -21.90 2.67
N LEU A 35 18.78 -21.80 3.44
CA LEU A 35 18.76 -22.06 4.88
C LEU A 35 18.61 -23.54 5.23
N ALA A 36 18.56 -24.44 4.23
CA ALA A 36 18.28 -25.87 4.38
C ALA A 36 17.02 -26.14 5.23
N CYS A 37 16.05 -25.22 5.15
CA CYS A 37 14.77 -25.31 5.85
C CYS A 37 13.78 -26.12 5.02
N ASN A 38 12.91 -26.88 5.68
CA ASN A 38 11.85 -27.58 4.97
C ASN A 38 10.76 -26.59 4.52
N ILE A 39 10.48 -26.55 3.22
CA ILE A 39 9.42 -25.72 2.60
C ILE A 39 8.05 -26.02 3.24
N ASP A 40 7.80 -27.25 3.69
CA ASP A 40 6.56 -27.64 4.37
C ASP A 40 6.36 -26.94 5.72
N GLU A 41 7.43 -26.48 6.35
CA GLU A 41 7.37 -25.71 7.59
C GLU A 41 6.98 -24.25 7.34
N PHE A 42 7.24 -23.73 6.14
CA PHE A 42 7.11 -22.33 5.76
C PHE A 42 6.19 -22.17 4.52
N PRO A 43 4.89 -22.42 4.65
CA PRO A 43 3.97 -22.29 3.54
C PRO A 43 3.92 -20.84 3.02
N ILE A 44 4.28 -20.65 1.75
CA ILE A 44 4.21 -19.35 1.07
C ILE A 44 2.78 -19.14 0.55
N CYS A 45 1.98 -18.39 1.29
CA CYS A 45 0.59 -18.10 0.91
C CYS A 45 0.49 -16.77 0.16
N LYS A 46 0.24 -16.82 -1.16
CA LYS A 46 0.06 -15.63 -2.00
C LYS A 46 -1.06 -14.71 -1.51
N SER A 47 -2.17 -15.28 -1.02
CA SER A 47 -3.28 -14.48 -0.51
C SER A 47 -2.94 -13.74 0.79
N SER A 48 -2.11 -14.33 1.66
CA SER A 48 -1.62 -13.65 2.87
C SER A 48 -0.78 -12.43 2.51
N ILE A 49 0.13 -12.57 1.55
CA ILE A 49 0.96 -11.45 1.05
C ILE A 49 0.07 -10.36 0.45
N GLN A 50 -0.87 -10.73 -0.42
CA GLN A 50 -1.78 -9.79 -1.07
C GLN A 50 -2.67 -9.06 -0.05
N ARG A 51 -3.20 -9.76 0.95
CA ARG A 51 -3.98 -9.15 2.03
C ARG A 51 -3.16 -8.09 2.77
N ILE A 52 -1.93 -8.40 3.17
CA ILE A 52 -1.06 -7.46 3.87
C ILE A 52 -0.72 -6.25 3.00
N ARG A 53 -0.47 -6.45 1.70
CA ARG A 53 -0.26 -5.34 0.74
C ARG A 53 -1.47 -4.42 0.68
N THR A 54 -2.67 -4.97 0.51
CA THR A 54 -3.90 -4.19 0.45
C THR A 54 -4.17 -3.44 1.76
N GLU A 55 -3.96 -4.08 2.92
CA GLU A 55 -4.05 -3.42 4.23
C GLU A 55 -3.07 -2.24 4.33
N LYS A 56 -1.81 -2.42 3.91
CA LYS A 56 -0.79 -1.36 3.93
C LYS A 56 -1.12 -0.20 2.99
N LEU A 57 -1.64 -0.48 1.80
CA LEU A 57 -2.08 0.55 0.87
C LEU A 57 -3.27 1.33 1.43
N LYS A 58 -4.22 0.66 2.09
CA LYS A 58 -5.34 1.30 2.77
C LYS A 58 -4.86 2.20 3.91
N GLU A 59 -3.98 1.70 4.79
CA GLU A 59 -3.36 2.49 5.87
C GLU A 59 -2.66 3.74 5.31
N ARG A 60 -1.94 3.61 4.20
CA ARG A 60 -1.27 4.75 3.53
C ARG A 60 -2.27 5.74 2.95
N ALA A 61 -3.31 5.28 2.27
CA ALA A 61 -4.34 6.13 1.70
C ALA A 61 -5.09 6.92 2.77
N GLU A 62 -5.43 6.27 3.89
CA GLU A 62 -6.06 6.91 5.05
C GLU A 62 -5.13 7.96 5.68
N SER A 63 -3.84 7.64 5.85
CA SER A 63 -2.85 8.59 6.36
C SER A 63 -2.70 9.82 5.45
N ILE A 64 -2.67 9.63 4.12
CA ILE A 64 -2.60 10.74 3.16
C ILE A 64 -3.89 11.56 3.19
N LYS A 65 -5.06 10.92 3.26
CA LYS A 65 -6.36 11.60 3.36
C LYS A 65 -6.43 12.50 4.59
N ILE A 66 -6.00 11.99 5.75
CA ILE A 66 -5.96 12.75 7.00
C ILE A 66 -4.98 13.92 6.90
N ASP A 67 -3.76 13.68 6.40
CA ASP A 67 -2.74 14.72 6.23
C ASP A 67 -3.21 15.83 5.27
N PHE A 68 -3.86 15.45 4.17
CA PHE A 68 -4.46 16.37 3.22
C PHE A 68 -5.56 17.20 3.88
N GLN A 69 -6.52 16.58 4.56
CA GLN A 69 -7.60 17.29 5.26
C GLN A 69 -7.08 18.27 6.33
N ASN A 70 -5.99 17.93 7.01
CA ASN A 70 -5.38 18.79 8.03
C ASN A 70 -4.64 20.01 7.43
N LYS A 71 -4.13 19.87 6.20
CA LYS A 71 -3.29 20.91 5.54
C LYS A 71 -4.05 21.78 4.54
N VAL A 72 -5.25 21.39 4.12
CA VAL A 72 -6.00 22.13 3.09
C VAL A 72 -6.65 23.40 3.66
N PRO A 73 -6.37 24.60 3.08
CA PRO A 73 -7.12 25.81 3.38
C PRO A 73 -8.59 25.70 2.90
N ASP A 74 -9.50 26.50 3.46
CA ASP A 74 -10.96 26.37 3.25
C ASP A 74 -11.46 26.31 1.79
N VAL A 75 -10.64 26.77 0.84
CA VAL A 75 -10.83 26.59 -0.61
C VAL A 75 -9.51 26.19 -1.26
N VAL A 76 -9.41 24.92 -1.67
CA VAL A 76 -8.68 24.47 -2.87
C VAL A 76 -9.44 23.29 -3.46
N THR A 77 -9.80 23.37 -4.74
CA THR A 77 -10.33 22.22 -5.51
C THR A 77 -9.50 22.10 -6.79
N LEU A 78 -8.81 20.97 -6.97
CA LEU A 78 -8.18 20.60 -8.23
C LEU A 78 -9.01 19.47 -8.86
N HIS A 79 -9.56 19.70 -10.04
CA HIS A 79 -10.29 18.69 -10.81
C HIS A 79 -9.31 17.93 -11.72
N TRP A 80 -9.52 16.61 -11.88
CA TRP A 80 -8.64 15.68 -12.61
C TRP A 80 -8.34 16.07 -14.07
N ASP A 81 -9.17 16.92 -14.67
CA ASP A 81 -9.02 17.45 -16.03
C ASP A 81 -8.34 18.85 -16.09
N LEU A 82 -7.64 19.26 -15.02
CA LEU A 82 -6.99 20.57 -14.92
C LEU A 82 -7.92 21.79 -15.10
N LYS A 83 -9.25 21.59 -15.10
CA LYS A 83 -10.22 22.67 -15.13
C LYS A 83 -10.42 23.19 -13.71
N LEU A 84 -9.91 24.39 -13.45
CA LEU A 84 -10.24 25.16 -12.26
C LEU A 84 -11.74 25.43 -12.23
N LEU A 85 -12.47 24.67 -11.41
CA LEU A 85 -13.82 25.05 -10.98
C LEU A 85 -13.67 26.04 -9.83
N LEU A 86 -13.94 27.32 -10.10
CA LEU A 86 -14.02 28.32 -9.04
C LEU A 86 -15.14 27.95 -8.05
N ALA A 87 -14.83 27.99 -6.76
CA ALA A 87 -15.77 28.07 -5.64
C ALA A 87 -16.49 26.79 -5.16
N LEU A 88 -15.78 25.68 -4.97
CA LEU A 88 -16.27 24.57 -4.13
C LEU A 88 -15.41 24.42 -2.86
N SER A 89 -16.04 24.57 -1.69
CA SER A 89 -15.36 24.32 -0.41
C SER A 89 -14.97 22.85 -0.31
N ALA A 90 -13.68 22.59 -0.09
CA ALA A 90 -13.14 21.22 0.08
C ALA A 90 -13.84 20.45 1.21
N ARG A 91 -14.39 21.15 2.21
CA ARG A 91 -15.14 20.55 3.33
C ARG A 91 -16.54 20.04 2.93
N LYS A 92 -17.12 20.54 1.84
CA LYS A 92 -18.48 20.18 1.39
C LYS A 92 -18.51 19.06 0.34
N LEU A 93 -17.37 18.66 -0.21
CA LEU A 93 -17.31 17.61 -1.22
C LEU A 93 -17.43 16.22 -0.56
N LYS A 94 -18.53 15.53 -0.88
CA LYS A 94 -18.74 14.11 -0.59
C LYS A 94 -18.04 13.18 -1.59
N GLU A 95 -17.46 13.73 -2.65
CA GLU A 95 -16.80 12.96 -3.71
C GLU A 95 -15.38 12.54 -3.30
N GLU A 96 -15.10 11.24 -3.48
CA GLU A 96 -13.77 10.65 -3.34
C GLU A 96 -12.84 11.20 -4.42
N SER A 97 -12.15 12.30 -4.09
CA SER A 97 -11.06 12.82 -4.89
C SER A 97 -9.73 12.29 -4.36
N PHE A 98 -8.86 11.87 -5.27
CA PHE A 98 -7.48 11.54 -4.90
C PHE A 98 -6.71 12.82 -4.59
N PRO A 99 -5.99 12.88 -3.46
CA PRO A 99 -5.13 14.00 -3.15
C PRO A 99 -3.93 14.01 -4.11
N ILE A 100 -3.77 15.09 -4.88
CA ILE A 100 -2.61 15.36 -5.72
C ILE A 100 -1.77 16.42 -5.00
N VAL A 101 -0.52 16.08 -4.67
CA VAL A 101 0.45 17.04 -4.13
C VAL A 101 1.06 17.79 -5.32
N ILE A 102 0.85 19.10 -5.37
CA ILE A 102 1.46 20.00 -6.36
C ILE A 102 2.63 20.70 -5.65
N SER A 103 3.84 20.58 -6.21
CA SER A 103 5.06 21.24 -5.70
C SER A 103 5.31 22.56 -6.41
#